data_AF-S4XU20-F1
#
_entry.id   AF-S4XU20-F1
#
_cell.length_a   1.000
_cell.length_b   1.000
_cell.length_c   1.000
_cell.angle_alpha   90.00
_cell.angle_beta   90.00
_cell.angle_gamma   90.00
#
_symmetry.space_group_name_H-M   'P 1'
#
loop_
_entity.id
_entity.type
_entity.pdbx_description
1 polymer ?
#
loop_
_entity_poly.entity_id
_entity_poly.type
_entity_poly.pdbx_seq_one_letter_code
_entity_poly.pdbx_strand_id
1 'polypeptide(L)'
;MPTDEPSATDPYLDEVVERALAPYRGIASRDVIEAMRELLVEALTEDEVGRDLLERARPRAAPLGSGIEAREGAAAPRRKAGGGEDG
;
A
#
# COMPACT_ATOMS: atom_id res chain seq x y z
N MET A 1 -22.33 -20.39 11.20
CA MET A 1 -20.89 -20.28 11.53
C MET A 1 -20.67 -18.85 11.98
N PRO A 2 -19.88 -18.66 13.05
CA PRO A 2 -20.00 -17.56 14.01
C PRO A 2 -19.82 -16.19 13.35
N THR A 3 -20.54 -15.20 13.88
CA THR A 3 -20.41 -13.78 13.61
C THR A 3 -18.97 -13.34 13.90
N ASP A 4 -18.16 -13.19 12.86
CA ASP A 4 -16.92 -12.41 12.94
C ASP A 4 -17.32 -10.94 13.05
N GLU A 5 -17.75 -10.53 14.24
CA GLU A 5 -17.68 -9.12 14.63
C GLU A 5 -16.32 -8.88 15.27
N PRO A 6 -15.35 -8.29 14.54
CA PRO A 6 -14.54 -7.25 15.12
C PRO A 6 -15.32 -5.94 14.98
N SER A 7 -16.13 -5.59 15.99
CA SER A 7 -16.48 -4.19 16.20
C SER A 7 -15.23 -3.46 16.69
N ALA A 8 -14.45 -2.94 15.76
CA ALA A 8 -13.37 -1.99 15.99
C ALA A 8 -12.98 -1.38 14.64
N THR A 9 -13.06 -0.06 14.53
CA THR A 9 -12.80 0.76 13.35
C THR A 9 -11.62 0.24 12.51
N ASP A 10 -11.80 0.06 11.20
CA ASP A 10 -10.71 -0.32 10.29
C ASP A 10 -9.68 0.81 10.26
N PRO A 11 -8.47 0.61 10.82
CA PRO A 11 -7.50 1.69 10.99
C PRO A 11 -7.02 2.24 9.64
N TYR A 12 -7.05 1.42 8.59
CA TYR A 12 -6.69 1.89 7.25
C TYR A 12 -7.78 2.77 6.64
N LEU A 13 -9.06 2.40 6.81
CA LEU A 13 -10.19 3.23 6.41
C LEU A 13 -10.15 4.58 7.13
N ASP A 14 -9.90 4.58 8.44
CA ASP A 14 -9.77 5.81 9.23
C ASP A 14 -8.65 6.72 8.69
N GLU A 15 -7.49 6.15 8.38
CA GLU A 15 -6.37 6.90 7.80
C GLU A 15 -6.72 7.49 6.43
N VAL A 16 -7.39 6.72 5.57
CA VAL A 16 -7.82 7.16 4.24
C VAL A 16 -8.81 8.32 4.35
N VAL A 17 -9.82 8.17 5.21
CA VAL A 17 -10.84 9.20 5.47
C VAL A 17 -10.20 10.46 6.05
N GLU A 18 -9.33 10.30 7.05
CA GLU A 18 -8.60 11.39 7.67
C GLU A 18 -7.75 12.16 6.66
N ARG A 19 -7.00 11.43 5.81
CA ARG A 19 -6.17 12.03 4.75
C ARG A 19 -7.02 12.76 3.71
N ALA A 20 -8.18 12.22 3.35
CA ALA A 20 -9.09 12.84 2.39
C ALA A 20 -9.72 14.13 2.95
N LEU A 21 -10.01 14.17 4.25
CA LEU A 21 -10.65 15.32 4.90
C LEU A 21 -9.66 16.38 5.41
N ALA A 22 -8.39 16.02 5.59
CA ALA A 22 -7.35 16.91 6.10
C ALA A 22 -7.28 18.27 5.37
N PRO A 23 -7.39 18.37 4.03
CA PRO A 23 -7.33 19.65 3.31
C PRO A 23 -8.47 20.61 3.64
N TYR A 24 -9.60 20.10 4.13
CA TYR A 24 -10.79 20.91 4.43
C TYR A 24 -10.79 21.45 5.87
N ARG A 25 -9.83 21.02 6.70
CA ARG A 25 -9.68 21.51 8.08
C ARG A 25 -9.34 22.99 8.08
N GLY A 26 -10.20 23.79 8.72
CA GLY A 26 -10.06 25.24 8.78
C GLY A 26 -10.72 26.00 7.63
N ILE A 27 -11.28 25.29 6.64
CA ILE A 27 -12.08 25.88 5.54
C ILE A 27 -13.55 25.57 5.73
N ALA A 28 -13.88 24.30 6.00
CA ALA A 28 -15.25 23.86 6.26
C ALA A 28 -15.57 23.89 7.76
N SER A 29 -16.85 24.05 8.10
CA SER A 29 -17.32 23.92 9.48
C SER A 29 -17.19 22.48 9.97
N ARG A 30 -17.19 22.30 11.29
CA ARG A 30 -17.13 20.97 11.91
C ARG A 30 -18.25 20.05 11.42
N ASP A 31 -19.47 20.56 11.37
CA ASP A 31 -20.64 19.78 10.95
C ASP A 31 -20.54 19.32 9.49
N VAL A 32 -19.97 20.16 8.61
CA VAL A 32 -19.72 19.79 7.21
C VAL A 32 -18.65 18.70 7.12
N ILE A 33 -17.57 18.80 7.91
CA ILE A 33 -16.54 17.76 7.96
C ILE A 33 -17.10 16.42 8.48
N GLU A 34 -18.01 16.46 9.47
CA GLU A 34 -18.69 15.26 9.99
C GLU A 34 -19.60 14.63 8.93
N ALA A 35 -20.42 15.43 8.23
CA ALA A 35 -21.23 14.92 7.12
C ALA A 35 -20.37 14.34 5.98
N MET A 36 -19.27 14.99 5.61
CA MET A 36 -18.33 14.48 4.61
C MET A 36 -17.68 13.16 5.06
N ARG A 37 -17.38 13.01 6.35
CA ARG A 37 -16.86 11.76 6.92
C ARG A 37 -17.85 10.63 6.76
N GLU A 38 -19.10 10.84 7.16
CA GLU A 38 -20.16 9.83 7.06
C GLU A 38 -20.35 9.37 5.61
N LEU A 39 -20.50 10.33 4.68
CA LEU A 39 -20.65 10.03 3.25
C LEU A 39 -19.45 9.28 2.67
N LEU A 40 -18.23 9.63 3.08
CA LEU A 40 -17.02 8.99 2.57
C LEU A 40 -16.87 7.56 3.13
N VAL A 41 -17.21 7.33 4.39
CA VAL A 41 -17.24 5.99 4.98
C VAL A 41 -18.26 5.13 4.24
N GLU A 42 -19.50 5.60 4.10
CA GLU A 42 -20.54 4.90 3.37
C GLU A 42 -20.11 4.57 1.93
N ALA A 43 -19.53 5.55 1.21
CA ALA A 43 -19.05 5.35 -0.15
C ALA A 43 -17.90 4.33 -0.25
N LEU A 44 -17.11 4.14 0.81
CA LEU A 44 -15.97 3.21 0.81
C LEU A 44 -16.33 1.82 1.38
N THR A 45 -17.42 1.70 2.15
CA THR A 45 -17.83 0.43 2.76
C THR A 45 -19.08 -0.18 2.14
N GLU A 46 -20.03 0.61 1.65
CA GLU A 46 -21.29 0.09 1.12
C GLU A 46 -21.23 -0.11 -0.41
N ASP A 47 -20.65 0.86 -1.12
CA ASP A 47 -20.47 0.78 -2.58
C ASP A 47 -19.44 -0.29 -2.97
N GLU A 48 -19.79 -1.11 -3.97
CA GLU A 48 -18.94 -2.21 -4.44
C GLU A 48 -17.61 -1.70 -5.02
N VAL A 49 -17.64 -0.61 -5.78
CA VAL A 49 -16.45 0.00 -6.37
C VAL A 49 -15.60 0.65 -5.28
N GLY A 50 -16.24 1.34 -4.34
CA GLY A 50 -15.57 1.92 -3.18
C GLY A 50 -14.80 0.89 -2.36
N ARG A 51 -15.44 -0.24 -2.05
CA ARG A 51 -14.82 -1.37 -1.34
C ARG A 51 -13.64 -1.96 -2.10
N ASP A 52 -13.80 -2.23 -3.40
CA ASP A 52 -12.74 -2.82 -4.22
C ASP A 52 -11.53 -1.87 -4.36
N LEU A 53 -11.77 -0.56 -4.50
CA LEU A 53 -10.70 0.44 -4.52
C LEU A 53 -9.98 0.53 -3.17
N LEU A 54 -10.70 0.51 -2.05
CA LEU A 54 -10.12 0.53 -0.71
C LEU A 54 -9.24 -0.70 -0.48
N GLU A 55 -9.72 -1.88 -0.85
CA GLU A 55 -8.98 -3.14 -0.68
C GLU A 55 -7.74 -3.20 -1.57
N ARG A 56 -7.82 -2.73 -2.82
CA ARG A 56 -6.66 -2.64 -3.72
C ARG A 56 -5.61 -1.66 -3.26
N ALA A 57 -6.03 -0.56 -2.63
CA ALA A 57 -5.13 0.45 -2.11
C ALA A 57 -4.45 0.01 -0.80
N ARG A 58 -5.04 -0.95 -0.07
CA ARG A 58 -4.51 -1.41 1.22
C ARG A 58 -3.06 -1.92 1.04
N PRO A 59 -2.10 -1.42 1.84
CA PRO A 59 -0.73 -1.91 1.81
C PRO A 59 -0.71 -3.42 2.08
N ARG A 60 -0.08 -4.19 1.19
CA ARG A 60 0.15 -5.61 1.43
C ARG A 60 1.23 -5.77 2.48
N ALA A 61 1.05 -6.75 3.38
CA ALA A 61 2.10 -7.12 4.31
C ALA A 61 3.39 -7.45 3.54
N ALA A 62 4.50 -6.84 3.96
CA ALA A 62 5.80 -7.17 3.39
C ALA A 62 6.08 -8.66 3.64
N PRO A 63 6.61 -9.41 2.64
CA PRO A 63 7.00 -10.79 2.87
C PRO A 63 8.04 -10.84 3.99
N LEU A 64 7.89 -11.82 4.89
CA LEU A 64 8.72 -11.99 6.11
C LEU A 64 10.22 -12.28 5.83
N GLY A 65 10.62 -12.31 4.56
CA GLY A 65 12.01 -12.43 4.13
C GLY A 65 12.14 -12.48 2.62
N SER A 66 13.22 -11.91 2.09
CA SER A 66 13.71 -12.24 0.75
C SER A 66 14.38 -13.61 0.84
N GLY A 67 13.76 -14.67 0.33
CA GLY A 67 14.37 -16.00 0.25
C GLY A 67 15.52 -16.12 -0.75
N ILE A 68 16.11 -14.99 -1.17
CA ILE A 68 17.21 -14.94 -2.12
C ILE A 68 18.46 -14.55 -1.35
N GLU A 69 19.26 -15.55 -0.99
CA GLU A 69 20.68 -15.32 -0.77
C GLU A 69 21.24 -14.69 -2.06
N ALA A 70 21.80 -13.50 -1.94
CA ALA A 70 22.63 -12.94 -3.00
C ALA A 70 23.84 -13.88 -3.14
N ARG A 71 23.76 -14.84 -4.06
CA ARG A 71 24.96 -15.52 -4.53
C ARG A 71 25.86 -14.42 -5.07
N GLU A 72 26.96 -14.21 -4.37
CA GLU A 72 28.06 -13.33 -4.75
C GLU A 72 28.20 -13.33 -6.27
N GLY A 73 28.22 -12.12 -6.85
CA GLY A 73 28.63 -11.92 -8.21
C GLY A 73 30.08 -12.37 -8.37
N ALA A 74 30.30 -13.67 -8.52
CA ALA A 74 31.54 -14.21 -9.03
C ALA A 74 31.61 -13.76 -10.49
N ALA A 75 32.29 -12.65 -10.72
CA ALA A 75 32.71 -12.25 -12.05
C ALA A 75 33.42 -13.45 -12.68
N ALA A 76 32.82 -14.04 -13.72
CA ALA A 76 33.44 -15.12 -14.46
C ALA A 76 34.83 -14.64 -14.93
N PRO A 77 35.91 -15.43 -14.72
CA PRO A 77 37.23 -15.04 -15.18
C PRO A 77 37.18 -14.86 -16.69
N ARG A 78 37.45 -13.63 -17.16
CA ARG A 78 37.63 -13.32 -18.57
C ARG A 78 38.69 -14.26 -19.13
N ARG A 79 38.31 -15.18 -20.02
CA ARG A 79 39.27 -15.92 -20.84
C ARG A 79 40.07 -14.89 -21.63
N LYS A 80 41.36 -14.79 -21.32
CA LYS A 80 42.34 -13.99 -22.05
C LYS A 80 42.32 -14.48 -23.51
N ALA A 81 41.69 -13.72 -24.40
CA ALA A 81 41.86 -13.89 -25.83
C ALA A 81 43.30 -13.50 -26.13
N GLY A 82 44.17 -14.50 -26.30
CA GLY A 82 45.53 -14.30 -26.79
C GLY A 82 45.46 -13.77 -28.21
N GLY A 83 45.93 -12.54 -28.40
CA GLY A 83 46.13 -11.92 -29.69
C GLY A 83 47.40 -11.07 -29.64
N GLY A 84 48.29 -11.29 -30.62
CA GLY A 84 49.46 -10.49 -30.98
C GLY A 84 50.74 -10.92 -30.25
N GLU A 85 51.66 -11.65 -30.91
CA GLU A 85 52.70 -11.18 -31.86
C GLU A 85 53.97 -10.72 -31.14
N ASP A 86 55.12 -11.31 -31.51
CA ASP A 86 56.34 -10.60 -31.95
C ASP A 86 57.58 -11.49 -31.83
N GLY A 87 58.37 -11.55 -32.92
CA GLY A 87 59.83 -11.82 -32.89
C GLY A 87 60.30 -13.16 -33.41
#